data_AF-A0AAD8AHB2-F1
#
_entry.id   AF-A0AAD8AHB2-F1
#
_cell.length_a   1.000
_cell.length_b   1.000
_cell.length_c   1.000
_cell.angle_alpha   90.00
_cell.angle_beta   90.00
_cell.angle_gamma   90.00
#
_symmetry.space_group_name_H-M   'P 1'
#
loop_
_entity.id
_entity.type
_entity.pdbx_description
1 polymer ?
#
loop_
_entity_poly.entity_id
_entity_poly.type
_entity_poly.pdbx_seq_one_letter_code
_entity_poly.pdbx_strand_id
1 'polypeptide(L)' 'MFKQHISITVEDESIKTLSIAKRKCIFLYENNLKIFGWYSYGGCLMECRYNLAIKLCGCSPHVYPQSGECTFLS' A
#
# COMPACT_ATOMS: atom_id res chain seq x y z
N MET A 1 -24.80 -28.18 4.56
CA MET A 1 -25.38 -26.83 4.70
C MET A 1 -24.29 -25.89 5.22
N PHE A 2 -23.68 -25.12 4.33
CA PHE A 2 -22.67 -24.12 4.70
C PHE A 2 -23.41 -22.85 5.13
N LYS A 3 -23.50 -22.60 6.44
CA LYS A 3 -23.93 -21.29 6.95
C LYS A 3 -22.82 -20.30 6.61
N GLN A 4 -23.02 -19.51 5.55
CA GLN A 4 -22.18 -18.34 5.30
C GLN A 4 -22.51 -17.30 6.38
N HIS A 5 -21.68 -17.22 7.42
CA HIS A 5 -21.71 -16.11 8.35
C HIS A 5 -21.13 -14.90 7.60
N ILE A 6 -21.98 -14.00 7.15
CA ILE A 6 -21.54 -12.68 6.69
C ILE A 6 -21.12 -11.92 7.95
N SER A 7 -19.82 -11.92 8.25
CA SER A 7 -19.25 -11.05 9.27
C SER A 7 -19.12 -9.66 8.66
N ILE A 8 -20.06 -8.78 8.96
CA ILE A 8 -19.85 -7.35 8.78
C ILE A 8 -18.76 -6.97 9.76
N THR A 9 -17.55 -6.67 9.28
CA THR A 9 -16.48 -6.11 10.11
C THR A 9 -16.88 -4.69 10.47
N VAL A 10 -17.55 -4.54 11.60
CA VAL A 10 -17.59 -3.28 12.32
C VAL A 10 -16.13 -2.91 12.65
N GLU A 11 -15.76 -1.64 12.55
CA GLU A 11 -14.47 -1.17 13.07
C GLU A 11 -14.43 -1.43 14.58
N ASP A 12 -14.01 -2.64 14.95
CA ASP A 12 -13.64 -2.94 16.31
C ASP A 12 -12.25 -2.37 16.53
N GLU A 13 -12.13 -1.44 17.45
CA GLU A 13 -10.85 -0.83 17.81
C GLU A 13 -9.83 -1.87 18.26
N SER A 14 -10.27 -3.04 18.73
CA SER A 14 -9.40 -4.17 19.04
C SER A 14 -8.54 -4.59 17.84
N ILE A 15 -9.01 -4.39 16.61
CA ILE A 15 -8.27 -4.72 15.38
C ILE A 15 -7.02 -3.83 15.26
N LYS A 16 -7.07 -2.57 15.70
CA LYS A 16 -5.89 -1.66 15.70
C LYS A 16 -4.77 -2.19 16.60
N THR A 17 -5.11 -2.96 17.64
CA THR A 17 -4.11 -3.57 18.55
C THR A 17 -3.39 -4.79 17.96
N LEU A 18 -3.96 -5.40 16.92
CA LEU A 18 -3.34 -6.53 16.24
C LEU A 18 -2.21 -6.05 15.33
N SER A 19 -1.11 -6.81 15.31
CA SER A 19 0.00 -6.53 14.39
C SER A 19 -0.43 -6.71 12.93
N ILE A 20 0.20 -5.94 12.04
CA ILE A 20 -0.02 -6.01 10.58
C ILE A 20 0.11 -7.45 10.06
N ALA A 21 1.09 -8.22 10.56
CA ALA A 21 1.32 -9.60 10.15
C ALA A 21 0.13 -10.53 10.44
N LYS A 22 -0.61 -10.29 11.54
CA LYS A 22 -1.82 -11.05 11.88
C LYS A 22 -3.01 -10.65 11.03
N ARG A 23 -3.15 -9.34 10.77
CA ARG A 23 -4.28 -8.77 9.99
C ARG A 23 -4.16 -8.95 8.48
N LYS A 24 -2.93 -8.99 7.96
CA LYS A 24 -2.61 -9.04 6.53
C LYS A 24 -3.17 -7.86 5.71
N CYS A 25 -3.55 -6.77 6.36
CA CYS A 25 -3.95 -5.50 5.77
C CYS A 25 -3.32 -4.36 6.58
N ILE A 26 -3.27 -3.16 5.98
CA ILE A 26 -2.70 -1.97 6.61
C ILE A 26 -3.72 -0.83 6.62
N PHE A 27 -3.67 0.00 7.66
CA PHE A 27 -4.38 1.28 7.72
C PHE A 27 -3.63 2.36 6.94
N LEU A 28 -4.32 3.47 6.65
CA LEU A 28 -3.74 4.59 5.89
C LEU A 28 -2.46 5.15 6.51
N TYR A 29 -2.41 5.25 7.84
CA TYR A 29 -1.23 5.74 8.58
C TYR A 29 -0.11 4.70 8.71
N GLU A 30 -0.36 3.43 8.37
CA GLU A 30 0.64 2.36 8.33
C GLU A 30 1.31 2.25 6.93
N ASN A 31 0.86 3.07 5.97
CA ASN A 31 1.43 3.11 4.64
C ASN A 31 2.86 3.65 4.66
N ASN A 32 3.80 2.89 4.08
CA ASN A 32 5.21 3.24 4.01
C ASN A 32 5.69 3.48 2.56
N LEU A 33 4.76 3.60 1.61
CA LEU A 33 5.08 3.97 0.23
C LEU A 33 5.55 5.43 0.17
N LYS A 34 6.64 5.66 -0.56
CA LYS A 34 7.27 6.99 -0.74
C LYS A 34 6.82 7.66 -2.03
N ILE A 35 6.46 6.87 -3.04
CA ILE A 35 6.08 7.36 -4.37
C ILE A 35 4.57 7.60 -4.43
N PHE A 36 3.80 6.74 -3.76
CA PHE A 36 2.34 6.80 -3.74
C PHE A 36 1.84 7.22 -2.35
N GLY A 37 1.05 8.29 -2.28
CA GLY A 37 0.54 8.82 -1.01
C GLY A 37 -0.46 7.90 -0.30
N TRP A 38 -1.07 6.97 -1.01
CA TRP A 38 -1.99 5.96 -0.45
C TRP A 38 -1.56 4.56 -0.82
N TYR A 39 -1.89 3.62 0.05
CA TYR A 39 -1.67 2.22 -0.25
C TYR A 39 -2.67 1.72 -1.29
N SER A 40 -2.14 1.15 -2.35
CA SER A 40 -2.86 0.25 -3.25
C SER A 40 -1.93 -0.90 -3.61
N TYR A 41 -2.50 -2.05 -3.95
CA TYR A 41 -1.70 -3.20 -4.38
C TYR A 41 -0.82 -2.85 -5.60
N GLY A 42 -1.40 -2.13 -6.58
CA GLY A 42 -0.67 -1.66 -7.76
C GLY A 42 0.45 -0.69 -7.41
N GLY A 43 0.19 0.33 -6.58
CA GLY A 43 1.20 1.28 -6.14
C GLY A 43 2.36 0.62 -5.39
N CYS A 44 2.06 -0.35 -4.52
CA CYS A 44 3.07 -1.12 -3.81
C CYS A 44 3.99 -1.91 -4.76
N LEU A 45 3.42 -2.60 -5.75
CA LEU A 45 4.20 -3.33 -6.75
C LEU A 45 5.05 -2.38 -7.62
N MET A 46 4.49 -1.24 -8.00
CA MET A 46 5.19 -0.24 -8.80
C MET A 46 6.39 0.34 -8.04
N GLU A 47 6.21 0.71 -6.77
CA GLU A 47 7.31 1.19 -5.94
C GLU A 47 8.35 0.11 -5.67
N CYS A 48 7.93 -1.14 -5.50
CA CYS A 48 8.86 -2.28 -5.39
C CYS A 48 9.76 -2.39 -6.63
N ARG A 49 9.17 -2.29 -7.84
CA ARG A 49 9.92 -2.34 -9.10
C ARG A 49 10.81 -1.11 -9.30
N TYR A 50 10.33 0.08 -8.93
CA TYR A 50 11.13 1.30 -8.92
C TYR A 50 12.39 1.15 -8.06
N ASN A 51 12.21 0.72 -6.81
CA ASN A 51 13.32 0.51 -5.88
C ASN A 51 14.33 -0.50 -6.41
N LEU A 52 13.86 -1.55 -7.09
CA LEU A 52 14.73 -2.51 -7.77
C LEU A 52 15.50 -1.89 -8.94
N ALA A 53 14.85 -1.06 -9.76
CA ALA A 53 15.51 -0.36 -10.87
C ALA A 53 16.63 0.57 -10.37
N ILE A 54 16.37 1.34 -9.31
CA ILE A 54 17.40 2.17 -8.66
C ILE A 54 18.54 1.29 -8.13
N LYS A 55 18.23 0.20 -7.44
CA LYS A 55 19.23 -0.68 -6.83
C LYS A 55 20.11 -1.40 -7.86
N LEU A 56 19.54 -1.88 -8.97
CA LEU A 56 20.25 -2.66 -9.98
C LEU A 56 20.92 -1.79 -11.05
N CYS A 57 20.25 -0.73 -11.49
CA CYS A 57 20.66 0.05 -12.65
C CYS A 57 21.16 1.45 -12.27
N GLY A 58 20.87 1.93 -11.05
CA GLY A 58 21.26 3.28 -10.59
C GLY A 58 20.44 4.42 -11.19
N CYS A 59 19.37 4.13 -11.94
CA CYS A 59 18.58 5.13 -12.65
C CYS A 59 17.07 4.94 -12.45
N SER A 60 16.35 6.07 -12.44
CA SER A 60 14.90 6.13 -12.35
C SER A 60 14.29 6.07 -13.75
N PRO A 61 13.49 5.04 -14.09
CA PRO A 61 12.82 5.01 -15.39
C PRO A 61 11.78 6.13 -15.51
N HIS A 62 11.68 6.74 -16.69
CA HIS A 62 10.80 7.89 -16.96
C HIS A 62 9.31 7.62 -16.66
N VAL A 63 8.89 6.35 -16.74
CA VAL A 63 7.49 5.95 -16.53
C VAL A 63 7.02 6.03 -15.07
N TYR A 64 7.94 6.16 -14.11
CA TYR A 64 7.56 6.29 -12.70
C TYR A 64 7.34 7.75 -12.33
N PRO A 65 6.38 8.04 -11.44
CA PRO A 65 6.22 9.38 -10.89
C PRO A 65 7.54 9.80 -10.22
N GLN A 66 8.06 10.97 -10.59
CA GLN A 66 9.18 11.54 -9.85
C GLN A 66 8.66 11.97 -8.47
N SER A 67 9.44 11.68 -7.43
CA SER A 67 9.09 11.99 -6.05
C SER A 67 8.81 13.50 -5.90
N GLY A 68 7.53 13.88 -5.87
CA GLY A 68 7.09 15.27 -5.83
C GLY A 68 5.84 15.59 -6.66
N GLU A 69 5.48 14.77 -7.65
CA GLU A 69 4.38 15.06 -8.59
C GLU A 69 3.34 13.95 -8.62
N CYS A 70 2.84 13.54 -7.45
CA CYS A 70 1.51 12.92 -7.37
C CYS A 70 0.49 13.99 -6.94
N THR A 71 0.45 15.10 -7.69
CA THR A 71 -0.67 16.04 -7.60
C THR A 71 -1.85 15.39 -8.32
N PHE A 72 -2.84 15.00 -7.53
CA PHE A 72 -4.19 14.78 -8.04
C PHE A 72 -4.56 16.05 -8.80
N LEU A 73 -4.75 15.97 -10.12
CA LEU A 73 -5.43 17.03 -10.85
C LEU A 73 -6.83 17.14 -10.23
N SER A 74 -7.00 18.12 -9.35
CA SER A 74 -8.28 18.67 -8.92
C SER A 74 -8.58 19.90 -9.76
#